data_AF-A0A2E3UXJ2-F1
#
_entry.id   AF-A0A2E3UXJ2-F1
#
_cell.length_a   1.000
_cell.length_b   1.000
_cell.length_c   1.000
_cell.angle_alpha   90.00
_cell.angle_beta   90.00
_cell.angle_gamma   90.00
#
_symmetry.space_group_name_H-M   'P 1'
#
loop_
_entity.id
_entity.type
_entity.pdbx_description
1 polymer ?
#
loop_
_entity_poly.entity_id
_entity_poly.type
_entity_poly.pdbx_seq_one_letter_code
_entity_poly.pdbx_strand_id
1 'polypeptide(L)'
;MDQKNTYKRTTEKISEFLNFLSKKENKTKILLVTTGGGGQALSWILSQPGASNYLLDAKIPYSKQASREILSASDSKELSYCSEAVAIKMAKFAYQRALKLYSLEKKSLTCLGTTKIIGVGACASLVSQKEKKGDHRGFVSICCDDNFLTFSLELNKRRKIRRTRQEEDKIFSLLILHAIGEKVNYPSKINLIEEHLEINKNIKFSDKLERKIEKHFTLEENLQRLSNGDIKTLLILGKKGAEAKIESYQTLEDFNLPPALKSLIFPGSFNPKHKGHHLLAQKAQQEYVQKEGLPHYPDIFFELCLSNADKKEDLSLEETKKRIDQILHDSFQNDQIPKGVLVTRAPLFIEKARLYPSAAFILGVDTLKRLVEPHFYQKSKDDKASMFDIMTILKEFHQHKCRLIVGGRVDNESKIFQQASDLVEKTTTSFSEKETVSSLLAKLIIPLSESNFRMDISSTEIRKKFLQQKKKI
;
A
#
# COMPACT_ATOMS: atom_id res chain seq x y z
N MET A 1 44.77 23.69 0.56
CA MET A 1 43.43 23.86 1.17
C MET A 1 43.38 23.01 2.42
N ASP A 2 43.18 23.64 3.57
CA ASP A 2 43.39 23.06 4.90
C ASP A 2 42.30 22.01 5.26
N GLN A 3 42.68 20.81 5.71
CA GLN A 3 41.73 19.71 5.99
C GLN A 3 40.65 20.09 7.03
N LYS A 4 40.99 20.99 7.97
CA LYS A 4 40.05 21.53 8.97
C LYS A 4 38.93 22.36 8.33
N ASN A 5 39.23 23.14 7.29
CA ASN A 5 38.23 23.95 6.58
C ASN A 5 37.27 23.06 5.76
N THR A 6 37.78 21.98 5.16
CA THR A 6 36.94 21.03 4.42
C THR A 6 35.99 20.26 5.36
N TYR A 7 36.47 19.79 6.51
CA TYR A 7 35.64 19.07 7.49
C TYR A 7 34.49 19.94 8.03
N LYS A 8 34.80 21.19 8.39
CA LYS A 8 33.80 22.15 8.87
C LYS A 8 32.71 22.40 7.83
N ARG A 9 33.10 22.63 6.57
CA ARG A 9 32.18 22.88 5.45
C ARG A 9 31.27 21.68 5.13
N THR A 10 31.78 20.45 5.20
CA THR A 10 30.95 19.25 5.00
C THR A 10 29.92 19.09 6.12
N THR A 11 30.30 19.36 7.37
CA THR A 11 29.39 19.25 8.52
C THR A 11 28.28 20.32 8.45
N GLU A 12 28.62 21.54 8.06
CA GLU A 12 27.65 22.63 7.82
C GLU A 12 26.61 22.22 6.76
N LYS A 13 27.05 21.68 5.61
CA LYS A 13 26.15 21.21 4.54
C LYS A 13 25.24 20.06 4.98
N ILE A 14 25.75 19.13 5.78
CA ILE A 14 24.92 18.05 6.36
C ILE A 14 23.84 18.68 7.24
N SER A 15 24.21 19.62 8.12
CA SER A 15 23.27 20.30 9.00
C SER A 15 22.21 21.09 8.22
N GLU A 16 22.60 21.82 7.16
CA GLU A 16 21.65 22.53 6.28
C GLU A 16 20.63 21.57 5.64
N PHE A 17 21.11 20.43 5.12
CA PHE A 17 20.25 19.42 4.51
C PHE A 17 19.29 18.78 5.52
N LEU A 18 19.80 18.38 6.69
CA LEU A 18 18.97 17.78 7.73
C LEU A 18 17.98 18.79 8.31
N ASN A 19 18.36 20.07 8.42
CA ASN A 19 17.46 21.14 8.79
C ASN A 19 16.33 21.30 7.76
N PHE A 20 16.64 21.25 6.46
CA PHE A 20 15.63 21.24 5.40
C PHE A 20 14.64 20.07 5.52
N LEU A 21 15.11 18.87 5.87
CA LEU A 21 14.24 17.72 6.13
C LEU A 21 13.36 17.91 7.39
N SER A 22 13.89 18.59 8.41
CA SER A 22 13.20 18.80 9.68
C SER A 22 12.05 19.83 9.62
N LYS A 23 12.02 20.69 8.59
CA LYS A 23 10.97 21.71 8.43
C LYS A 23 9.59 21.06 8.32
N LYS A 24 8.60 21.59 9.06
CA LYS A 24 7.22 21.06 9.06
C LYS A 24 6.54 21.07 7.69
N GLU A 25 6.94 22.01 6.82
CA GLU A 25 6.45 22.11 5.44
C GLU A 25 6.92 20.92 4.57
N ASN A 26 8.04 20.30 4.95
CA ASN A 26 8.56 19.13 4.26
C ASN A 26 7.77 17.88 4.67
N LYS A 27 6.85 17.47 3.79
CA LYS A 27 6.02 16.27 3.99
C LYS A 27 6.72 15.00 3.52
N THR A 28 8.02 14.87 3.80
CA THR A 28 8.78 13.66 3.49
C THR A 28 8.89 12.76 4.71
N LYS A 29 8.67 11.46 4.52
CA LYS A 29 8.89 10.45 5.55
C LYS A 29 9.84 9.39 5.03
N ILE A 30 10.79 9.00 5.88
CA ILE A 30 11.95 8.20 5.54
C ILE A 30 12.03 7.03 6.50
N LEU A 31 12.27 5.83 5.96
CA LEU A 31 12.70 4.68 6.73
C LEU A 31 14.05 4.19 6.19
N LEU A 32 15.03 4.06 7.08
CA LEU A 32 16.39 3.63 6.72
C LEU A 32 16.64 2.19 7.16
N VAL A 33 17.04 1.33 6.22
CA VAL A 33 17.58 0.00 6.50
C VAL A 33 19.01 -0.02 6.02
N THR A 34 19.96 -0.23 6.93
CA THR A 34 21.38 -0.20 6.58
C THR A 34 22.18 -1.32 7.25
N THR A 35 23.13 -1.93 6.54
CA THR A 35 24.01 -2.96 7.10
C THR A 35 25.43 -2.86 6.55
N GLY A 36 26.41 -3.28 7.35
CA GLY A 36 27.83 -3.31 6.93
C GLY A 36 28.51 -1.95 6.71
N GLY A 37 27.77 -0.83 6.81
CA GLY A 37 28.23 0.56 6.78
C GLY A 37 27.03 1.50 6.93
N GLY A 38 27.24 2.82 6.96
CA GLY A 38 26.17 3.82 7.01
C GLY A 38 25.81 4.27 8.44
N GLY A 39 26.61 3.88 9.43
CA GLY A 39 26.34 4.20 10.83
C GLY A 39 26.43 5.70 11.12
N GLN A 40 27.40 6.40 10.50
CA GLN A 40 27.51 7.85 10.63
C GLN A 40 26.31 8.60 10.05
N ALA A 41 25.71 8.13 8.95
CA ALA A 41 24.51 8.76 8.39
C ALA A 41 23.35 8.75 9.40
N LEU A 42 23.12 7.60 10.05
CA LEU A 42 22.10 7.48 11.08
C LEU A 42 22.44 8.36 12.29
N SER A 43 23.71 8.41 12.71
CA SER A 43 24.15 9.29 13.81
C SER A 43 23.85 10.76 13.52
N TRP A 44 24.18 11.25 12.32
CA TRP A 44 23.87 12.62 11.92
C TRP A 44 22.37 12.89 11.85
N ILE A 45 21.59 11.98 11.27
CA ILE A 45 20.12 12.08 11.21
C ILE A 45 19.52 12.17 12.61
N LEU A 46 19.93 11.31 13.55
CA LEU A 46 19.39 11.28 14.91
C LEU A 46 19.83 12.48 15.75
N SER A 47 20.99 13.06 15.44
CA SER A 47 21.50 14.25 16.13
C SER A 47 20.80 15.54 15.71
N GLN A 48 20.00 15.52 14.63
CA GLN A 48 19.26 16.69 14.15
C GLN A 48 17.99 16.93 15.00
N PRO A 49 17.83 18.11 15.62
CA PRO A 49 16.56 18.51 16.21
C PRO A 49 15.43 18.45 15.18
N GLY A 50 14.33 17.78 15.53
CA GLY A 50 13.20 17.58 14.61
C GLY A 50 13.33 16.37 13.68
N ALA A 51 14.29 15.46 13.90
CA ALA A 51 14.42 14.21 13.15
C ALA A 51 13.11 13.39 13.10
N SER A 52 12.29 13.42 14.16
CA SER A 52 10.97 12.78 14.22
C SER A 52 9.97 13.30 13.18
N ASN A 53 10.23 14.48 12.58
CA ASN A 53 9.39 15.02 11.53
C ASN A 53 9.55 14.26 10.21
N TYR A 54 10.68 13.60 9.96
CA TYR A 54 10.92 12.88 8.70
C TYR A 54 11.36 11.43 8.89
N LEU A 55 12.07 11.06 9.96
CA LEU A 55 12.49 9.67 10.20
C LEU A 55 11.36 8.89 10.91
N LEU A 56 10.83 7.87 10.26
CA LEU A 56 9.80 6.99 10.84
C LEU A 56 10.39 5.86 11.68
N ASP A 57 11.43 5.21 11.16
CA ASP A 57 12.10 4.07 11.77
C ASP A 57 13.49 3.88 11.12
N ALA A 58 14.39 3.19 11.80
CA ALA A 58 15.69 2.80 11.28
C ALA A 58 16.04 1.37 11.73
N LYS A 59 16.47 0.52 10.80
CA LYS A 59 16.88 -0.87 11.08
C LYS A 59 18.31 -1.14 10.66
N ILE A 60 19.02 -1.88 11.52
CA ILE A 60 20.38 -2.34 11.27
C ILE A 60 20.43 -3.88 11.29
N PRO A 61 20.04 -4.57 10.21
CA PRO A 61 20.01 -6.03 10.14
C PRO A 61 21.43 -6.61 10.00
N TYR A 62 22.21 -6.57 11.09
CA TYR A 62 23.65 -6.91 11.03
C TYR A 62 23.92 -8.42 10.96
N SER A 63 23.12 -9.24 11.63
CA SER A 63 23.27 -10.70 11.57
C SER A 63 22.68 -11.27 10.27
N LYS A 64 23.15 -12.45 9.86
CA LYS A 64 22.61 -13.18 8.70
C LYS A 64 21.11 -13.42 8.84
N GLN A 65 20.67 -13.78 10.06
CA GLN A 65 19.27 -14.05 10.34
C GLN A 65 18.41 -12.77 10.24
N ALA A 66 18.87 -11.66 10.81
CA ALA A 66 18.15 -10.37 10.71
C ALA A 66 18.06 -9.87 9.26
N SER A 67 19.09 -10.12 8.45
CA SER A 67 19.03 -9.82 7.00
C SER A 67 18.00 -10.69 6.28
N ARG A 68 17.93 -11.99 6.59
CA ARG A 68 16.94 -12.92 5.99
C ARG A 68 15.50 -12.54 6.33
N GLU A 69 15.23 -12.07 7.54
CA GLU A 69 13.90 -11.61 7.95
C GLU A 69 13.41 -10.42 7.10
N ILE A 70 14.32 -9.55 6.66
CA ILE A 70 14.01 -8.39 5.82
C ILE A 70 13.91 -8.76 4.34
N LEU A 71 14.77 -9.66 3.86
CA LEU A 71 14.86 -10.04 2.44
C LEU A 71 13.79 -11.04 2.00
N SER A 72 12.89 -11.47 2.91
CA SER A 72 11.89 -12.53 2.76
C SER A 72 12.48 -13.93 2.54
N ALA A 73 11.87 -14.94 3.16
CA ALA A 73 12.42 -16.28 3.35
C ALA A 73 12.65 -17.11 2.05
N SER A 74 12.19 -16.63 0.89
CA SER A 74 12.18 -17.36 -0.38
C SER A 74 13.52 -17.37 -1.12
N ASP A 75 14.50 -16.55 -0.72
CA ASP A 75 15.83 -16.53 -1.33
C ASP A 75 16.80 -17.48 -0.62
N SER A 76 16.68 -18.78 -0.92
CA SER A 76 17.52 -19.86 -0.40
C SER A 76 18.92 -19.95 -1.02
N LYS A 77 19.26 -19.09 -1.99
CA LYS A 77 20.59 -19.04 -2.61
C LYS A 77 21.52 -18.05 -1.91
N GLU A 78 22.82 -18.32 -1.98
CA GLU A 78 23.92 -17.52 -1.44
C GLU A 78 23.90 -16.07 -1.94
N LEU A 79 23.02 -15.24 -1.37
CA LEU A 79 23.04 -13.80 -1.59
C LEU A 79 24.34 -13.26 -0.99
N SER A 80 25.20 -12.70 -1.84
CA SER A 80 26.24 -11.78 -1.39
C SER A 80 25.54 -10.66 -0.59
N TYR A 81 25.73 -10.65 0.72
CA TYR A 81 25.12 -9.70 1.68
C TYR A 81 25.38 -8.22 1.32
N CYS A 82 26.36 -7.95 0.45
CA CYS A 82 26.60 -6.66 -0.15
C CYS A 82 26.48 -6.77 -1.68
N SER A 83 25.32 -6.39 -2.21
CA SER A 83 24.99 -6.36 -3.64
C SER A 83 23.86 -5.35 -3.93
N GLU A 84 23.75 -4.91 -5.18
CA GLU A 84 22.68 -4.03 -5.65
C GLU A 84 21.28 -4.63 -5.36
N ALA A 85 21.09 -5.91 -5.67
CA ALA A 85 19.84 -6.61 -5.43
C ALA A 85 19.42 -6.62 -3.95
N VAL A 86 20.38 -6.76 -3.02
CA VAL A 86 20.11 -6.69 -1.58
C VAL A 86 19.69 -5.28 -1.18
N ALA A 87 20.35 -4.23 -1.68
CA ALA A 87 19.99 -2.84 -1.40
C ALA A 87 18.58 -2.51 -1.91
N ILE A 88 18.21 -2.96 -3.12
CA ILE A 88 16.86 -2.79 -3.68
C ILE A 88 15.80 -3.48 -2.82
N LYS A 89 16.03 -4.74 -2.42
CA LYS A 89 15.12 -5.49 -1.55
C LYS A 89 14.95 -4.81 -0.18
N MET A 90 16.05 -4.32 0.41
CA MET A 90 16.00 -3.53 1.64
C MET A 90 15.22 -2.22 1.47
N ALA A 91 15.39 -1.52 0.36
CA ALA A 91 14.67 -0.28 0.06
C ALA A 91 13.16 -0.54 -0.11
N LYS A 92 12.78 -1.62 -0.80
CA LYS A 92 11.38 -2.05 -0.96
C LYS A 92 10.75 -2.42 0.39
N PHE A 93 11.45 -3.21 1.21
CA PHE A 93 11.00 -3.50 2.58
C PHE A 93 10.83 -2.22 3.40
N ALA A 94 11.81 -1.32 3.33
CA ALA A 94 11.78 -0.06 4.06
C ALA A 94 10.58 0.80 3.64
N TYR A 95 10.31 0.88 2.33
CA TYR A 95 9.18 1.59 1.77
C TYR A 95 7.85 0.99 2.24
N GLN A 96 7.64 -0.33 2.10
CA GLN A 96 6.42 -1.00 2.55
C GLN A 96 6.16 -0.81 4.05
N ARG A 97 7.22 -0.90 4.87
CA ARG A 97 7.14 -0.66 6.31
C ARG A 97 6.83 0.80 6.61
N ALA A 98 7.42 1.76 5.88
CA ALA A 98 7.15 3.17 6.03
C ALA A 98 5.68 3.50 5.72
N LEU A 99 5.12 2.96 4.62
CA LEU A 99 3.70 3.11 4.27
C LEU A 99 2.82 2.62 5.43
N LYS A 100 3.10 1.43 5.96
CA LYS A 100 2.34 0.85 7.07
C LYS A 100 2.41 1.70 8.34
N LEU A 101 3.61 2.05 8.80
CA LEU A 101 3.80 2.80 10.05
C LEU A 101 3.14 4.18 9.98
N TYR A 102 3.36 4.89 8.88
CA TYR A 102 2.80 6.23 8.71
C TYR A 102 1.27 6.22 8.64
N SER A 103 0.70 5.24 7.92
CA SER A 103 -0.76 5.09 7.84
C SER A 103 -1.38 4.77 9.19
N LEU A 104 -0.70 3.98 10.03
CA LEU A 104 -1.15 3.69 11.39
C LEU A 104 -1.06 4.91 12.31
N GLU A 105 0.04 5.67 12.23
CA GLU A 105 0.22 6.91 12.99
C GLU A 105 -0.88 7.93 12.65
N LYS A 106 -1.20 8.07 11.35
CA LYS A 106 -2.24 8.98 10.85
C LYS A 106 -3.65 8.40 10.87
N LYS A 107 -3.79 7.11 11.20
CA LYS A 107 -5.07 6.38 11.21
C LYS A 107 -5.85 6.49 9.88
N SER A 108 -5.14 6.69 8.77
CA SER A 108 -5.73 6.84 7.44
C SER A 108 -4.69 6.54 6.36
N LEU A 109 -5.10 5.94 5.25
CA LEU A 109 -4.23 5.70 4.09
C LEU A 109 -4.17 6.91 3.15
N THR A 110 -5.10 7.85 3.24
CA THR A 110 -5.08 9.05 2.40
C THR A 110 -3.88 9.96 2.68
N CYS A 111 -3.27 9.83 3.84
CA CYS A 111 -2.03 10.54 4.17
C CYS A 111 -0.90 10.21 3.17
N LEU A 112 -0.92 9.03 2.54
CA LEU A 112 0.06 8.59 1.55
C LEU A 112 -0.03 9.41 0.24
N GLY A 113 -1.23 9.85 -0.14
CA GLY A 113 -1.43 10.69 -1.33
C GLY A 113 -0.92 12.13 -1.18
N THR A 114 -0.58 12.56 0.05
CA THR A 114 -0.14 13.93 0.36
C THR A 114 1.26 14.01 0.98
N THR A 115 1.88 12.86 1.20
CA THR A 115 3.17 12.72 1.88
C THR A 115 4.11 11.92 1.00
N LYS A 116 5.35 12.38 0.84
CA LYS A 116 6.37 11.64 0.09
C LYS A 116 6.99 10.58 0.99
N ILE A 117 6.71 9.32 0.73
CA ILE A 117 7.27 8.19 1.50
C ILE A 117 8.50 7.64 0.77
N ILE A 118 9.60 7.49 1.50
CA ILE A 118 10.88 7.05 0.99
C ILE A 118 11.39 5.88 1.84
N GLY A 119 11.63 4.74 1.19
CA GLY A 119 12.39 3.62 1.76
C GLY A 119 13.84 3.67 1.31
N VAL A 120 14.77 3.60 2.25
CA VAL A 120 16.22 3.59 1.96
C VAL A 120 16.79 2.23 2.34
N GLY A 121 17.40 1.54 1.39
CA GLY A 121 18.14 0.31 1.60
C GLY A 121 19.61 0.53 1.30
N ALA A 122 20.48 0.24 2.26
CA ALA A 122 21.92 0.44 2.11
C ALA A 122 22.71 -0.77 2.63
N CYS A 123 23.64 -1.28 1.84
CA CYS A 123 24.54 -2.35 2.27
C CYS A 123 25.97 -2.06 1.83
N ALA A 124 26.93 -2.31 2.72
CA ALA A 124 28.34 -2.08 2.42
C ALA A 124 29.25 -3.21 2.89
N SER A 125 30.35 -3.38 2.18
CA SER A 125 31.46 -4.25 2.50
C SER A 125 32.74 -3.41 2.58
N LEU A 126 32.93 -2.76 3.71
CA LEU A 126 34.07 -1.87 4.01
C LEU A 126 35.23 -2.63 4.67
N VAL A 127 36.31 -1.93 5.03
CA VAL A 127 37.49 -2.45 5.76
C VAL A 127 37.08 -3.39 6.90
N SER A 128 37.80 -4.51 7.04
CA SER A 128 37.67 -5.46 8.16
C SER A 128 39.04 -5.91 8.66
N GLN A 129 39.08 -6.55 9.84
CA GLN A 129 40.31 -7.09 10.43
C GLN A 129 41.01 -8.12 9.52
N LYS A 130 40.23 -8.96 8.84
CA LYS A 130 40.73 -9.84 7.77
C LYS A 130 40.66 -9.11 6.43
N GLU A 131 41.72 -9.19 5.65
CA GLU A 131 41.77 -8.60 4.31
C GLU A 131 40.79 -9.32 3.38
N LYS A 132 39.89 -8.56 2.74
CA LYS A 132 38.88 -9.09 1.81
C LYS A 132 39.47 -9.21 0.40
N LYS A 133 39.24 -10.36 -0.25
CA LYS A 133 39.73 -10.65 -1.62
C LYS A 133 39.17 -9.72 -2.72
N GLY A 134 37.96 -9.18 -2.55
CA GLY A 134 37.34 -8.24 -3.51
C GLY A 134 37.33 -6.79 -3.04
N ASP A 135 37.06 -5.84 -3.92
CA ASP A 135 37.04 -4.40 -3.60
C ASP A 135 36.08 -4.02 -2.47
N HIS A 136 36.38 -2.91 -1.79
CA HIS A 136 35.45 -2.34 -0.84
C HIS A 136 34.35 -1.68 -1.63
N ARG A 137 33.09 -1.97 -1.27
CA ARG A 137 31.95 -1.53 -2.07
C ARG A 137 30.75 -1.23 -1.20
N GLY A 138 29.87 -0.40 -1.72
CA GLY A 138 28.61 -0.06 -1.08
C GLY A 138 27.51 0.16 -2.11
N PHE A 139 26.29 -0.20 -1.75
CA PHE A 139 25.10 0.04 -2.56
C PHE A 139 24.08 0.79 -1.72
N VAL A 140 23.50 1.85 -2.28
CA VAL A 140 22.39 2.61 -1.68
C VAL A 140 21.26 2.64 -2.69
N SER A 141 20.09 2.15 -2.30
CA SER A 141 18.89 2.18 -3.12
C SER A 141 17.77 2.94 -2.39
N ILE A 142 17.05 3.77 -3.13
CA ILE A 142 15.93 4.57 -2.68
C ILE A 142 14.68 4.11 -3.40
N CYS A 143 13.68 3.63 -2.67
CA CYS A 143 12.37 3.24 -3.19
C CYS A 143 11.33 4.31 -2.84
N CYS A 144 10.58 4.80 -3.83
CA CYS A 144 9.46 5.73 -3.62
C CYS A 144 8.52 5.74 -4.83
N ASP A 145 7.22 5.59 -4.56
CA ASP A 145 6.18 5.34 -5.57
C ASP A 145 6.61 4.19 -6.50
N ASP A 146 7.11 3.11 -5.89
CA ASP A 146 7.72 1.92 -6.51
C ASP A 146 8.94 2.16 -7.43
N ASN A 147 9.35 3.41 -7.68
CA ASN A 147 10.55 3.72 -8.44
C ASN A 147 11.81 3.57 -7.59
N PHE A 148 12.88 3.04 -8.21
CA PHE A 148 14.19 2.87 -7.57
C PHE A 148 15.22 3.84 -8.12
N LEU A 149 15.94 4.49 -7.21
CA LEU A 149 17.16 5.23 -7.49
C LEU A 149 18.29 4.52 -6.75
N THR A 150 19.23 3.94 -7.49
CA THR A 150 20.30 3.11 -6.92
C THR A 150 21.67 3.68 -7.25
N PHE A 151 22.54 3.71 -6.26
CA PHE A 151 23.94 4.09 -6.35
C PHE A 151 24.83 2.91 -6.01
N SER A 152 25.87 2.69 -6.80
CA SER A 152 26.93 1.71 -6.56
C SER A 152 28.24 2.43 -6.37
N LEU A 153 28.93 2.15 -5.27
CA LEU A 153 30.21 2.74 -4.89
C LEU A 153 31.27 1.64 -4.83
N GLU A 154 32.34 1.79 -5.61
CA GLU A 154 33.55 0.97 -5.57
C GLU A 154 34.70 1.82 -5.01
N LEU A 155 35.25 1.40 -3.86
CA LEU A 155 36.35 2.05 -3.16
C LEU A 155 37.66 1.32 -3.49
N ASN A 156 38.60 2.06 -4.06
CA ASN A 156 39.87 1.54 -4.54
C ASN A 156 40.80 1.13 -3.40
N LYS A 157 41.47 -0.03 -3.56
CA LYS A 157 42.41 -0.62 -2.60
C LYS A 157 43.90 -0.42 -2.91
N ARG A 158 44.26 0.36 -3.94
CA ARG A 158 45.66 0.47 -4.41
C ARG A 158 46.60 0.91 -3.28
N ARG A 159 47.81 0.33 -3.26
CA ARG A 159 48.85 0.41 -2.20
C ARG A 159 49.16 1.79 -1.60
N LYS A 160 48.82 2.90 -2.27
CA LYS A 160 49.07 4.28 -1.79
C LYS A 160 47.90 4.88 -1.00
N ILE A 161 46.73 4.24 -0.96
CA ILE A 161 45.51 4.75 -0.30
C ILE A 161 44.97 3.65 0.63
N ARG A 162 45.34 3.73 1.91
CA ARG A 162 44.74 2.89 2.96
C ARG A 162 43.76 3.74 3.76
N ARG A 163 42.47 3.62 3.44
CA ARG A 163 41.40 4.20 4.26
C ARG A 163 41.18 3.33 5.49
N THR A 164 40.87 3.97 6.60
CA THR A 164 40.36 3.33 7.81
C THR A 164 38.89 2.94 7.63
N ARG A 165 38.40 2.06 8.51
CA ARG A 165 36.97 1.72 8.55
C ARG A 165 36.08 2.95 8.75
N GLN A 166 36.51 3.91 9.56
CA GLN A 166 35.75 5.14 9.84
C GLN A 166 35.67 6.06 8.63
N GLU A 167 36.77 6.18 7.87
CA GLU A 167 36.79 6.98 6.64
C GLU A 167 35.90 6.39 5.55
N GLU A 168 35.94 5.08 5.34
CA GLU A 168 35.05 4.43 4.37
C GLU A 168 33.57 4.52 4.79
N ASP A 169 33.27 4.35 6.09
CA ASP A 169 31.92 4.49 6.61
C ASP A 169 31.40 5.92 6.47
N LYS A 170 32.28 6.92 6.59
CA LYS A 170 31.94 8.33 6.37
C LYS A 170 31.56 8.58 4.92
N ILE A 171 32.36 8.09 3.97
CA ILE A 171 32.08 8.22 2.53
C ILE A 171 30.73 7.55 2.19
N PHE A 172 30.53 6.32 2.66
CA PHE A 172 29.28 5.59 2.40
C PHE A 172 28.07 6.28 3.07
N SER A 173 28.25 6.85 4.26
CA SER A 173 27.21 7.63 4.95
C SER A 173 26.84 8.90 4.21
N LEU A 174 27.81 9.60 3.63
CA LEU A 174 27.55 10.76 2.76
C LEU A 174 26.78 10.35 1.50
N LEU A 175 27.06 9.17 0.92
CA LEU A 175 26.31 8.64 -0.21
C LEU A 175 24.83 8.37 0.15
N ILE A 176 24.55 7.86 1.36
CA ILE A 176 23.17 7.70 1.85
C ILE A 176 22.45 9.05 1.88
N LEU A 177 23.06 10.08 2.48
CA LEU A 177 22.46 11.42 2.53
C LEU A 177 22.30 12.04 1.15
N HIS A 178 23.28 11.84 0.26
CA HIS A 178 23.21 12.31 -1.13
C HIS A 178 22.04 11.66 -1.88
N ALA A 179 21.88 10.34 -1.78
CA ALA A 179 20.78 9.63 -2.42
C ALA A 179 19.40 10.10 -1.92
N ILE A 180 19.27 10.36 -0.60
CA ILE A 180 18.04 10.95 -0.03
C ILE A 180 17.83 12.37 -0.60
N GLY A 181 18.87 13.20 -0.55
CA GLY A 181 18.85 14.58 -1.03
C GLY A 181 18.42 14.71 -2.48
N GLU A 182 18.95 13.85 -3.34
CA GLU A 182 18.56 13.78 -4.74
C GLU A 182 17.09 13.39 -4.88
N LYS A 183 16.63 12.35 -4.16
CA LYS A 183 15.23 11.93 -4.24
C LYS A 183 14.28 13.00 -3.76
N VAL A 184 14.63 13.80 -2.74
CA VAL A 184 13.76 14.88 -2.23
C VAL A 184 13.88 16.19 -3.02
N ASN A 185 14.62 16.21 -4.13
CA ASN A 185 14.90 17.40 -4.93
C ASN A 185 15.47 18.55 -4.10
N TYR A 186 16.44 18.26 -3.22
CA TYR A 186 17.07 19.29 -2.40
C TYR A 186 17.72 20.36 -3.33
N PRO A 187 17.39 21.66 -3.18
CA PRO A 187 17.71 22.69 -4.19
C PRO A 187 19.21 22.93 -4.38
N SER A 188 19.97 22.86 -3.29
CA SER A 188 21.41 22.94 -3.36
C SER A 188 21.91 21.60 -3.84
N LYS A 189 22.74 21.57 -4.90
CA LYS A 189 23.48 20.35 -5.22
C LYS A 189 24.18 19.92 -3.94
N ILE A 190 23.77 18.78 -3.40
CA ILE A 190 24.51 18.07 -2.37
C ILE A 190 25.76 17.54 -3.05
N ASN A 191 26.68 18.45 -3.36
CA ASN A 191 28.04 18.18 -3.80
C ASN A 191 28.85 17.73 -2.58
N LEU A 192 28.25 16.87 -1.74
CA LEU A 192 28.92 16.17 -0.63
C LEU A 192 29.92 15.16 -1.19
N ILE A 193 29.62 14.62 -2.38
CA ILE A 193 30.54 13.74 -3.09
C ILE A 193 31.65 14.61 -3.71
N GLU A 194 31.40 15.69 -4.45
CA GLU A 194 32.48 16.52 -5.05
C GLU A 194 33.55 17.05 -4.08
N GLU A 195 33.20 17.35 -2.81
CA GLU A 195 34.20 17.82 -1.83
C GLU A 195 35.08 16.69 -1.23
N HIS A 196 34.66 15.42 -1.31
CA HIS A 196 35.47 14.26 -0.90
C HIS A 196 35.88 13.34 -2.07
N LEU A 197 35.26 13.50 -3.24
CA LEU A 197 35.29 12.69 -4.45
C LEU A 197 34.86 13.60 -5.62
N GLU A 198 35.77 14.36 -6.23
CA GLU A 198 35.50 15.27 -7.36
C GLU A 198 34.72 14.56 -8.49
N ILE A 199 33.39 14.73 -8.51
CA ILE A 199 32.55 14.35 -9.65
C ILE A 199 32.71 15.48 -10.68
N ASN A 200 33.35 15.15 -11.80
CA ASN A 200 33.61 16.02 -12.96
C ASN A 200 34.71 17.07 -12.80
N LYS A 201 35.96 16.61 -12.72
CA LYS A 201 36.89 16.66 -13.87
C LYS A 201 38.22 15.95 -13.64
N ASN A 202 38.49 15.46 -12.43
CA ASN A 202 39.56 14.49 -12.16
C ASN A 202 39.19 13.72 -10.89
N ILE A 203 38.64 12.51 -11.03
CA ILE A 203 38.51 11.57 -9.91
C ILE A 203 39.87 11.51 -9.23
N LYS A 204 40.04 12.13 -8.06
CA LYS A 204 41.27 11.95 -7.28
C LYS A 204 41.29 10.50 -6.83
N PHE A 205 41.98 9.70 -7.64
CA PHE A 205 42.37 8.31 -7.43
C PHE A 205 41.24 7.25 -7.48
N SER A 206 40.77 6.93 -8.69
CA SER A 206 40.26 5.59 -9.10
C SER A 206 39.07 4.92 -8.38
N ASP A 207 38.34 5.59 -7.48
CA ASP A 207 37.02 5.12 -7.01
C ASP A 207 35.96 5.25 -8.13
N LYS A 208 34.92 4.41 -8.10
CA LYS A 208 33.81 4.49 -9.07
C LYS A 208 32.49 4.69 -8.36
N LEU A 209 31.67 5.60 -8.91
CA LEU A 209 30.29 5.81 -8.48
C LEU A 209 29.39 5.69 -9.71
N GLU A 210 28.47 4.76 -9.67
CA GLU A 210 27.46 4.57 -10.70
C GLU A 210 26.08 4.91 -10.14
N ARG A 211 25.25 5.55 -10.97
CA ARG A 211 23.88 5.94 -10.63
C ARG A 211 22.92 5.35 -11.64
N LYS A 212 21.90 4.66 -11.16
CA LYS A 212 20.89 3.98 -11.97
C LYS A 212 19.49 4.39 -11.51
N ILE A 213 18.62 4.72 -12.46
CA ILE A 213 17.19 4.91 -12.21
C ILE A 213 16.47 3.73 -12.84
N GLU A 214 15.66 3.04 -12.05
CA GLU A 214 14.73 2.03 -12.54
C GLU A 214 13.32 2.51 -12.25
N LYS A 215 12.57 2.80 -13.32
CA LYS A 215 11.13 3.07 -13.19
C LYS A 215 10.41 1.75 -12.99
N HIS A 216 9.45 1.75 -12.08
CA HIS A 216 8.57 0.62 -11.87
C HIS A 216 7.20 0.94 -12.45
N PHE A 217 6.51 -0.12 -12.83
CA PHE A 217 5.43 -0.20 -13.81
C PHE A 217 4.42 0.96 -13.84
N THR A 218 3.94 1.30 -15.05
CA THR A 218 2.80 2.22 -15.23
C THR A 218 1.50 1.64 -14.66
N LEU A 219 0.42 2.43 -14.62
CA LEU A 219 -0.89 1.92 -14.22
C LEU A 219 -1.34 0.76 -15.13
N GLU A 220 -1.15 0.88 -16.44
CA GLU A 220 -1.47 -0.14 -17.43
C GLU A 220 -0.70 -1.43 -17.17
N GLU A 221 0.61 -1.30 -16.98
CA GLU A 221 1.48 -2.43 -16.70
C GLU A 221 1.12 -3.09 -15.37
N ASN A 222 0.75 -2.30 -14.35
CA ASN A 222 0.27 -2.82 -13.07
C ASN A 222 -1.10 -3.52 -13.17
N LEU A 223 -2.03 -2.99 -13.97
CA LEU A 223 -3.30 -3.66 -14.25
C LEU A 223 -3.08 -4.95 -15.03
N GLN A 224 -2.13 -4.97 -15.97
CA GLN A 224 -1.76 -6.18 -16.71
C GLN A 224 -1.14 -7.23 -15.77
N ARG A 225 -0.22 -6.82 -14.89
CA ARG A 225 0.38 -7.68 -13.86
C ARG A 225 -0.67 -8.24 -12.90
N LEU A 226 -1.63 -7.43 -12.48
CA LEU A 226 -2.77 -7.88 -11.67
C LEU A 226 -3.63 -8.90 -12.44
N SER A 227 -3.86 -8.68 -13.73
CA SER A 227 -4.58 -9.62 -14.61
C SER A 227 -3.84 -10.94 -14.77
N ASN A 228 -2.51 -10.89 -14.90
CA ASN A 228 -1.62 -12.06 -15.02
C ASN A 228 -1.45 -12.80 -13.68
N GLY A 229 -1.81 -12.18 -12.55
CA GLY A 229 -1.65 -12.74 -11.20
C GLY A 229 -0.28 -12.49 -10.57
N ASP A 230 0.55 -11.62 -11.15
CA ASP A 230 1.88 -11.25 -10.62
C ASP A 230 1.77 -10.46 -9.31
N ILE A 231 0.66 -9.73 -9.14
CA ILE A 231 0.27 -9.03 -7.91
C ILE A 231 -1.18 -9.38 -7.58
N LYS A 232 -1.55 -9.29 -6.31
CA LYS A 232 -2.88 -9.65 -5.80
C LYS A 232 -3.80 -8.45 -5.61
N THR A 233 -3.23 -7.30 -5.31
CA THR A 233 -3.99 -6.08 -5.02
C THR A 233 -3.22 -4.86 -5.51
N LEU A 234 -3.94 -3.94 -6.15
CA LEU A 234 -3.46 -2.62 -6.51
C LEU A 234 -4.31 -1.58 -5.78
N LEU A 235 -3.70 -0.82 -4.87
CA LEU A 235 -4.37 0.33 -4.25
C LEU A 235 -4.07 1.59 -5.07
N ILE A 236 -5.13 2.28 -5.48
CA ILE A 236 -5.06 3.52 -6.25
C ILE A 236 -5.61 4.66 -5.38
N LEU A 237 -4.73 5.63 -5.09
CA LEU A 237 -5.07 6.86 -4.39
C LEU A 237 -4.98 8.03 -5.38
N GLY A 238 -6.01 8.87 -5.43
CA GLY A 238 -5.96 10.10 -6.21
C GLY A 238 -5.03 11.13 -5.56
N LYS A 239 -4.10 11.72 -6.32
CA LYS A 239 -3.33 12.90 -5.91
C LYS A 239 -4.07 14.15 -6.40
N LYS A 240 -4.36 15.05 -5.46
CA LYS A 240 -5.05 16.32 -5.75
C LYS A 240 -4.12 17.27 -6.49
N GLY A 241 -4.64 17.79 -7.59
CA GLY A 241 -4.09 18.95 -8.25
C GLY A 241 -4.53 20.29 -7.71
N ALA A 242 -3.96 21.36 -8.26
CA ALA A 242 -4.30 22.73 -7.89
C ALA A 242 -5.79 23.06 -8.16
N GLU A 243 -6.40 22.41 -9.17
CA GLU A 243 -7.81 22.61 -9.57
C GLU A 243 -8.80 21.58 -9.00
N ALA A 244 -8.44 20.84 -7.96
CA ALA A 244 -9.26 19.76 -7.39
C ALA A 244 -9.63 18.62 -8.38
N LYS A 245 -9.00 18.57 -9.55
CA LYS A 245 -8.96 17.43 -10.47
C LYS A 245 -7.91 16.42 -10.01
N ILE A 246 -8.07 15.17 -10.42
CA ILE A 246 -7.02 14.15 -10.28
C ILE A 246 -5.91 14.54 -11.26
N GLU A 247 -4.78 15.00 -10.72
CA GLU A 247 -3.59 15.29 -11.53
C GLU A 247 -2.73 14.03 -11.74
N SER A 248 -2.75 13.11 -10.79
CA SER A 248 -2.02 11.84 -10.88
C SER A 248 -2.57 10.79 -9.90
N TYR A 249 -2.14 9.54 -10.11
CA TYR A 249 -2.42 8.42 -9.21
C TYR A 249 -1.18 8.03 -8.42
N GLN A 250 -1.37 7.66 -7.16
CA GLN A 250 -0.41 6.79 -6.48
C GLN A 250 -0.92 5.35 -6.57
N THR A 251 -0.09 4.48 -7.13
CA THR A 251 -0.33 3.04 -7.15
C THR A 251 0.53 2.38 -6.09
N LEU A 252 -0.06 1.49 -5.30
CA LEU A 252 0.65 0.68 -4.32
C LEU A 252 0.37 -0.79 -4.58
N GLU A 253 1.41 -1.52 -4.98
CA GLU A 253 1.37 -2.94 -5.31
C GLU A 253 1.42 -3.83 -4.06
N ASP A 254 0.60 -4.88 -4.04
CA ASP A 254 0.50 -5.86 -2.95
C ASP A 254 0.41 -5.20 -1.56
N PHE A 255 -0.24 -4.05 -1.53
CA PHE A 255 -0.38 -3.28 -0.30
C PHE A 255 -1.38 -3.97 0.62
N ASN A 256 -0.85 -4.54 1.69
CA ASN A 256 -1.67 -5.13 2.75
C ASN A 256 -2.26 -4.01 3.61
N LEU A 257 -3.58 -3.84 3.56
CA LEU A 257 -4.29 -2.91 4.44
C LEU A 257 -3.95 -3.26 5.90
N PRO A 258 -3.39 -2.32 6.68
CA PRO A 258 -3.07 -2.60 8.07
C PRO A 258 -4.36 -2.95 8.85
N PRO A 259 -4.46 -4.15 9.48
CA PRO A 259 -5.69 -4.59 10.13
C PRO A 259 -6.19 -3.64 11.23
N ALA A 260 -5.26 -2.94 11.89
CA ALA A 260 -5.56 -1.97 12.94
C ALA A 260 -6.29 -0.70 12.41
N LEU A 261 -6.33 -0.46 11.10
CA LEU A 261 -7.13 0.61 10.51
C LEU A 261 -8.62 0.25 10.39
N LYS A 262 -8.97 -1.04 10.48
CA LYS A 262 -10.36 -1.52 10.37
C LYS A 262 -11.11 -0.91 9.16
N SER A 263 -10.46 -0.79 8.01
CA SER A 263 -11.01 -0.11 6.83
C SER A 263 -12.35 -0.72 6.37
N LEU A 264 -13.24 0.11 5.80
CA LEU A 264 -14.40 -0.39 5.06
C LEU A 264 -14.04 -0.62 3.60
N ILE A 265 -14.55 -1.73 3.06
CA ILE A 265 -14.39 -2.10 1.67
C ILE A 265 -15.77 -2.24 1.07
N PHE A 266 -16.01 -1.56 -0.06
CA PHE A 266 -17.25 -1.67 -0.80
C PHE A 266 -16.99 -2.35 -2.14
N PRO A 267 -17.18 -3.67 -2.25
CA PRO A 267 -17.08 -4.39 -3.52
C PRO A 267 -18.23 -4.01 -4.45
N GLY A 268 -17.92 -3.73 -5.71
CA GLY A 268 -18.96 -3.43 -6.68
C GLY A 268 -18.45 -3.20 -8.10
N SER A 269 -19.36 -3.37 -9.07
CA SER A 269 -19.04 -3.02 -10.46
C SER A 269 -19.09 -1.51 -10.73
N PHE A 270 -19.81 -0.75 -9.90
CA PHE A 270 -19.99 0.70 -9.95
C PHE A 270 -20.25 1.27 -11.36
N ASN A 271 -21.06 0.56 -12.16
CA ASN A 271 -21.33 0.92 -13.55
C ASN A 271 -22.84 1.23 -13.80
N PRO A 272 -23.28 2.49 -13.62
CA PRO A 272 -22.52 3.64 -13.09
C PRO A 272 -22.59 3.75 -11.56
N LYS A 273 -21.61 4.44 -10.97
CA LYS A 273 -21.68 4.99 -9.61
C LYS A 273 -22.85 5.99 -9.54
N HIS A 274 -23.52 6.05 -8.38
CA HIS A 274 -24.66 6.93 -8.15
C HIS A 274 -24.81 7.26 -6.67
N LYS A 275 -25.69 8.22 -6.34
CA LYS A 275 -25.92 8.72 -4.97
C LYS A 275 -26.16 7.61 -3.93
N GLY A 276 -26.88 6.55 -4.32
CA GLY A 276 -27.09 5.38 -3.46
C GLY A 276 -25.83 4.68 -2.95
N HIS A 277 -24.79 4.56 -3.78
CA HIS A 277 -23.53 3.98 -3.33
C HIS A 277 -22.87 4.86 -2.26
N HIS A 278 -22.91 6.18 -2.46
CA HIS A 278 -22.36 7.13 -1.51
C HIS A 278 -23.11 7.10 -0.18
N LEU A 279 -24.45 7.16 -0.22
CA LEU A 279 -25.27 7.11 1.00
C LEU A 279 -25.11 5.79 1.75
N LEU A 280 -25.11 4.66 1.04
CA LEU A 280 -24.89 3.35 1.67
C LEU A 280 -23.52 3.28 2.36
N ALA A 281 -22.47 3.75 1.68
CA ALA A 281 -21.13 3.76 2.24
C ALA A 281 -21.02 4.66 3.49
N GLN A 282 -21.64 5.86 3.46
CA GLN A 282 -21.66 6.78 4.59
C GLN A 282 -22.43 6.19 5.79
N LYS A 283 -23.61 5.61 5.56
CA LYS A 283 -24.40 4.97 6.63
C LYS A 283 -23.72 3.74 7.19
N ALA A 284 -23.08 2.93 6.34
CA ALA A 284 -22.30 1.79 6.79
C ALA A 284 -21.13 2.21 7.71
N GLN A 285 -20.43 3.28 7.38
CA GLN A 285 -19.33 3.79 8.20
C GLN A 285 -19.82 4.28 9.57
N GLN A 286 -20.95 4.99 9.62
CA GLN A 286 -21.58 5.44 10.87
C GLN A 286 -21.98 4.27 11.77
N GLU A 287 -22.71 3.30 11.21
CA GLU A 287 -23.15 2.12 11.95
C GLU A 287 -21.95 1.29 12.46
N TYR A 288 -20.91 1.15 11.66
CA TYR A 288 -19.72 0.40 12.04
C TYR A 288 -18.99 1.02 13.23
N VAL A 289 -18.83 2.35 13.23
CA VAL A 289 -18.23 3.08 14.36
C VAL A 289 -19.07 2.87 15.63
N GLN A 290 -20.39 3.00 15.53
CA GLN A 290 -21.30 2.85 16.66
C GLN A 290 -21.30 1.42 17.23
N LYS A 291 -21.38 0.40 16.38
CA LYS A 291 -21.47 -1.01 16.79
C LYS A 291 -20.16 -1.57 17.35
N GLU A 292 -19.03 -1.14 16.80
CA GLU A 292 -17.71 -1.63 17.21
C GLU A 292 -16.98 -0.69 18.18
N GLY A 293 -17.60 0.44 18.55
CA GLY A 293 -17.02 1.44 19.46
C GLY A 293 -15.70 2.01 18.95
N LEU A 294 -15.62 2.31 17.65
CA LEU A 294 -14.37 2.76 17.04
C LEU A 294 -14.02 4.20 17.43
N PRO A 295 -12.74 4.51 17.72
CA PRO A 295 -12.35 5.84 18.16
C PRO A 295 -12.27 6.88 17.03
N HIS A 296 -12.50 6.48 15.78
CA HIS A 296 -12.50 7.34 14.60
C HIS A 296 -13.28 6.67 13.46
N TYR A 297 -13.69 7.47 12.47
CA TYR A 297 -14.29 6.98 11.24
C TYR A 297 -13.20 6.34 10.34
N PRO A 298 -13.26 5.03 10.09
CA PRO A 298 -12.29 4.35 9.22
C PRO A 298 -12.47 4.72 7.75
N ASP A 299 -11.39 4.68 6.98
CA ASP A 299 -11.43 4.95 5.53
C ASP A 299 -12.31 3.94 4.77
N ILE A 300 -13.03 4.44 3.76
CA ILE A 300 -13.83 3.61 2.85
C ILE A 300 -13.10 3.51 1.50
N PHE A 301 -12.85 2.28 1.06
CA PHE A 301 -12.32 1.97 -0.26
C PHE A 301 -13.39 1.30 -1.10
N PHE A 302 -13.52 1.72 -2.36
CA PHE A 302 -14.31 0.95 -3.31
C PHE A 302 -13.42 -0.12 -3.90
N GLU A 303 -13.93 -1.33 -4.02
CA GLU A 303 -13.20 -2.45 -4.60
C GLU A 303 -13.79 -2.81 -5.96
N LEU A 304 -12.91 -2.83 -6.96
CA LEU A 304 -13.21 -3.20 -8.34
C LEU A 304 -12.46 -4.50 -8.68
N CYS A 305 -13.21 -5.57 -8.87
CA CYS A 305 -12.64 -6.85 -9.29
C CYS A 305 -12.53 -6.92 -10.82
N LEU A 306 -11.34 -7.20 -11.34
CA LEU A 306 -11.10 -7.37 -12.78
C LEU A 306 -11.84 -8.59 -13.32
N SER A 307 -11.80 -9.69 -12.58
CA SER A 307 -12.49 -10.91 -12.95
C SER A 307 -13.93 -10.88 -12.45
N ASN A 308 -14.87 -11.33 -13.29
CA ASN A 308 -16.25 -11.47 -12.88
C ASN A 308 -16.56 -12.96 -12.73
N ALA A 309 -17.01 -13.38 -11.55
CA ALA A 309 -17.39 -14.77 -11.27
C ALA A 309 -18.37 -15.34 -12.33
N ASP A 310 -19.21 -14.47 -12.90
CA ASP A 310 -20.29 -14.84 -13.82
C ASP A 310 -19.89 -14.68 -15.32
N LYS A 311 -18.73 -14.10 -15.64
CA LYS A 311 -18.29 -13.88 -17.04
C LYS A 311 -16.98 -14.60 -17.33
N LYS A 312 -16.84 -15.05 -18.59
CA LYS A 312 -15.64 -15.76 -19.05
C LYS A 312 -14.42 -14.84 -19.26
N GLU A 313 -14.64 -13.53 -19.36
CA GLU A 313 -13.59 -12.57 -19.67
C GLU A 313 -13.48 -11.49 -18.58
N ASP A 314 -12.24 -11.11 -18.29
CA ASP A 314 -11.92 -10.03 -17.38
C ASP A 314 -12.30 -8.67 -17.98
N LEU A 315 -12.46 -7.67 -17.12
CA LEU A 315 -12.64 -6.29 -17.56
C LEU A 315 -11.44 -5.83 -18.41
N SER A 316 -11.73 -5.23 -19.57
CA SER A 316 -10.67 -4.61 -20.38
C SER A 316 -9.97 -3.51 -19.59
N LEU A 317 -8.70 -3.24 -19.95
CA LEU A 317 -7.91 -2.18 -19.33
C LEU A 317 -8.61 -0.81 -19.47
N GLU A 318 -9.23 -0.54 -20.62
CA GLU A 318 -9.94 0.72 -20.89
C GLU A 318 -11.16 0.89 -20.00
N GLU A 319 -12.00 -0.15 -19.89
CA GLU A 319 -13.20 -0.09 -19.04
C GLU A 319 -12.82 -0.01 -17.55
N THR A 320 -11.74 -0.70 -17.15
CA THR A 320 -11.21 -0.63 -15.78
C THR A 320 -10.77 0.79 -15.43
N LYS A 321 -9.96 1.42 -16.28
CA LYS A 321 -9.53 2.82 -16.09
C LYS A 321 -10.72 3.77 -16.01
N LYS A 322 -11.65 3.67 -16.96
CA LYS A 322 -12.86 4.50 -16.97
C LYS A 322 -13.64 4.40 -15.66
N ARG A 323 -13.75 3.21 -15.07
CA ARG A 323 -14.41 3.01 -13.78
C ARG A 323 -13.59 3.57 -12.62
N ILE A 324 -12.27 3.40 -12.62
CA ILE A 324 -11.38 4.01 -11.62
C ILE A 324 -11.54 5.54 -11.63
N ASP A 325 -11.48 6.14 -12.82
CA ASP A 325 -11.64 7.59 -13.02
C ASP A 325 -13.02 8.04 -12.53
N GLN A 326 -14.10 7.35 -12.92
CA GLN A 326 -15.46 7.66 -12.45
C GLN A 326 -15.58 7.57 -10.92
N ILE A 327 -15.03 6.53 -10.31
CA ILE A 327 -15.13 6.32 -8.87
C ILE A 327 -14.41 7.44 -8.12
N LEU A 328 -13.19 7.78 -8.55
CA LEU A 328 -12.34 8.77 -7.90
C LEU A 328 -12.80 10.21 -8.17
N HIS A 329 -13.24 10.55 -9.38
CA HIS A 329 -13.71 11.90 -9.73
C HIS A 329 -14.83 12.38 -8.80
N ASP A 330 -15.84 11.52 -8.58
CA ASP A 330 -17.00 11.82 -7.74
C ASP A 330 -16.64 11.95 -6.25
N SER A 331 -15.57 11.30 -5.78
CA SER A 331 -15.12 11.39 -4.39
C SER A 331 -14.63 12.78 -4.02
N PHE A 332 -14.07 13.52 -4.97
CA PHE A 332 -13.49 14.84 -4.70
C PHE A 332 -14.53 15.97 -4.63
N GLN A 333 -15.76 15.71 -5.06
CA GLN A 333 -16.88 16.66 -5.00
C GLN A 333 -17.77 16.48 -3.76
N ASN A 334 -17.91 15.26 -3.23
CA ASN A 334 -18.83 14.93 -2.13
C ASN A 334 -18.13 14.11 -1.03
N ASP A 335 -17.81 14.76 0.10
CA ASP A 335 -17.36 14.17 1.38
C ASP A 335 -16.19 13.17 1.33
N GLN A 336 -15.41 13.12 0.23
CA GLN A 336 -14.20 12.30 0.10
C GLN A 336 -14.43 10.78 0.17
N ILE A 337 -15.61 10.29 -0.30
CA ILE A 337 -15.93 8.85 -0.35
C ILE A 337 -16.09 8.34 -1.81
N PRO A 338 -15.37 7.26 -2.20
CA PRO A 338 -14.31 6.60 -1.45
C PRO A 338 -13.01 7.39 -1.36
N LYS A 339 -12.18 6.98 -0.41
CA LYS A 339 -10.82 7.50 -0.17
C LYS A 339 -9.78 6.95 -1.18
N GLY A 340 -10.13 5.88 -1.89
CA GLY A 340 -9.32 5.26 -2.93
C GLY A 340 -10.05 4.08 -3.58
N VAL A 341 -9.42 3.48 -4.59
CA VAL A 341 -9.91 2.27 -5.26
C VAL A 341 -8.94 1.12 -5.02
N LEU A 342 -9.46 -0.01 -4.56
CA LEU A 342 -8.76 -1.29 -4.54
C LEU A 342 -9.11 -2.02 -5.82
N VAL A 343 -8.12 -2.40 -6.62
CA VAL A 343 -8.32 -3.25 -7.79
C VAL A 343 -7.79 -4.64 -7.45
N THR A 344 -8.63 -5.67 -7.65
CA THR A 344 -8.28 -7.06 -7.34
C THR A 344 -8.64 -8.01 -8.46
N ARG A 345 -8.19 -9.27 -8.33
CA ARG A 345 -8.65 -10.42 -9.11
C ARG A 345 -9.29 -11.47 -8.18
N ALA A 346 -9.97 -11.01 -7.12
CA ALA A 346 -10.58 -11.86 -6.10
C ALA A 346 -12.11 -11.81 -6.20
N PRO A 347 -12.73 -12.57 -7.13
CA PRO A 347 -14.17 -12.54 -7.35
C PRO A 347 -14.98 -13.07 -6.15
N LEU A 348 -14.40 -13.95 -5.32
CA LEU A 348 -15.11 -14.58 -4.21
C LEU A 348 -14.89 -13.84 -2.89
N PHE A 349 -15.94 -13.79 -2.05
CA PHE A 349 -15.86 -13.12 -0.74
C PHE A 349 -14.86 -13.77 0.22
N ILE A 350 -14.65 -15.08 0.14
CA ILE A 350 -13.60 -15.79 0.90
C ILE A 350 -12.20 -15.28 0.55
N GLU A 351 -11.93 -15.01 -0.73
CA GLU A 351 -10.64 -14.47 -1.18
C GLU A 351 -10.47 -13.03 -0.69
N LYS A 352 -11.54 -12.22 -0.74
CA LYS A 352 -11.54 -10.85 -0.21
C LYS A 352 -11.27 -10.81 1.30
N ALA A 353 -11.86 -11.72 2.08
CA ALA A 353 -11.62 -11.81 3.52
C ALA A 353 -10.15 -12.12 3.84
N ARG A 354 -9.51 -12.99 3.04
CA ARG A 354 -8.08 -13.31 3.16
C ARG A 354 -7.17 -12.14 2.76
N LEU A 355 -7.55 -11.39 1.72
CA LEU A 355 -6.80 -10.20 1.29
C LEU A 355 -6.89 -9.06 2.31
N TYR A 356 -8.01 -8.92 2.99
CA TYR A 356 -8.31 -7.77 3.86
C TYR A 356 -8.74 -8.19 5.26
N PRO A 357 -7.82 -8.76 6.05
CA PRO A 357 -8.11 -9.15 7.43
C PRO A 357 -8.53 -7.93 8.27
N SER A 358 -9.52 -8.14 9.14
CA SER A 358 -10.13 -7.13 10.02
C SER A 358 -10.85 -5.97 9.31
N ALA A 359 -11.09 -6.09 7.99
CA ALA A 359 -11.91 -5.14 7.26
C ALA A 359 -13.42 -5.41 7.45
N ALA A 360 -14.23 -4.38 7.23
CA ALA A 360 -15.68 -4.51 7.14
C ALA A 360 -16.14 -4.34 5.68
N PHE A 361 -16.95 -5.27 5.18
CA PHE A 361 -17.43 -5.25 3.81
C PHE A 361 -18.84 -4.66 3.74
N ILE A 362 -19.03 -3.65 2.90
CA ILE A 362 -20.32 -3.03 2.64
C ILE A 362 -21.04 -3.82 1.55
N LEU A 363 -22.24 -4.34 1.86
CA LEU A 363 -23.04 -5.17 0.98
C LEU A 363 -24.48 -4.69 0.90
N GLY A 364 -25.12 -4.95 -0.24
CA GLY A 364 -26.57 -4.96 -0.32
C GLY A 364 -27.14 -6.30 0.13
N VAL A 365 -28.41 -6.29 0.55
CA VAL A 365 -29.15 -7.49 0.97
C VAL A 365 -29.14 -8.59 -0.11
N ASP A 366 -29.24 -8.23 -1.39
CA ASP A 366 -29.15 -9.17 -2.52
C ASP A 366 -27.79 -9.88 -2.60
N THR A 367 -26.70 -9.21 -2.21
CA THR A 367 -25.37 -9.82 -2.16
C THR A 367 -25.22 -10.70 -0.93
N LEU A 368 -25.84 -10.34 0.20
CA LEU A 368 -25.88 -11.21 1.37
C LEU A 368 -26.62 -12.52 1.05
N LYS A 369 -27.78 -12.47 0.36
CA LYS A 369 -28.50 -13.68 -0.11
C LYS A 369 -27.57 -14.64 -0.84
N ARG A 370 -26.77 -14.11 -1.77
CA ARG A 370 -25.80 -14.89 -2.56
C ARG A 370 -24.72 -15.57 -1.71
N LEU A 371 -24.42 -15.01 -0.56
CA LEU A 371 -23.40 -15.53 0.36
C LEU A 371 -23.94 -16.64 1.27
N VAL A 372 -25.26 -16.65 1.54
CA VAL A 372 -25.85 -17.49 2.59
C VAL A 372 -26.91 -18.46 2.10
N GLU A 373 -27.33 -18.37 0.83
CA GLU A 373 -28.35 -19.27 0.27
C GLU A 373 -27.73 -20.40 -0.56
N PRO A 374 -28.06 -21.68 -0.28
CA PRO A 374 -27.45 -22.84 -0.94
C PRO A 374 -27.58 -22.86 -2.47
N HIS A 375 -28.65 -22.27 -3.01
CA HIS A 375 -28.94 -22.31 -4.44
C HIS A 375 -27.90 -21.56 -5.30
N PHE A 376 -27.10 -20.66 -4.71
CA PHE A 376 -25.99 -19.99 -5.40
C PHE A 376 -24.71 -20.83 -5.47
N TYR A 377 -24.67 -21.99 -4.80
CA TYR A 377 -23.53 -22.92 -4.75
C TYR A 377 -23.75 -24.19 -5.58
N GLN A 378 -24.80 -24.21 -6.42
CA GLN A 378 -25.32 -25.34 -7.22
C GLN A 378 -24.37 -26.02 -8.22
N LYS A 379 -23.05 -25.77 -8.19
CA LYS A 379 -22.10 -26.70 -8.82
C LYS A 379 -22.15 -28.08 -8.14
N SER A 380 -22.57 -28.15 -6.87
CA SER A 380 -22.98 -29.39 -6.22
C SER A 380 -24.50 -29.55 -6.29
N LYS A 381 -25.01 -30.61 -6.91
CA LYS A 381 -26.42 -31.05 -6.79
C LYS A 381 -26.75 -31.64 -5.40
N ASP A 382 -25.92 -31.35 -4.40
CA ASP A 382 -25.97 -31.89 -3.05
C ASP A 382 -26.05 -30.73 -2.07
N ASP A 383 -27.17 -30.64 -1.35
CA ASP A 383 -27.43 -29.62 -0.34
C ASP A 383 -26.36 -29.61 0.76
N LYS A 384 -25.71 -30.75 1.05
CA LYS A 384 -24.62 -30.83 2.04
C LYS A 384 -23.33 -30.15 1.58
N ALA A 385 -23.04 -30.17 0.29
CA ALA A 385 -21.84 -29.53 -0.26
C ALA A 385 -22.00 -28.00 -0.29
N SER A 386 -23.16 -27.50 -0.74
CA SER A 386 -23.50 -26.08 -0.64
C SER A 386 -23.46 -25.57 0.81
N MET A 387 -23.88 -26.41 1.76
CA MET A 387 -23.81 -26.13 3.19
C MET A 387 -22.37 -25.98 3.70
N PHE A 388 -21.49 -26.90 3.29
CA PHE A 388 -20.08 -26.87 3.65
C PHE A 388 -19.38 -25.61 3.12
N ASP A 389 -19.73 -25.17 1.91
CA ASP A 389 -19.19 -23.94 1.31
C ASP A 389 -19.60 -22.69 2.09
N ILE A 390 -20.90 -22.56 2.43
CA ILE A 390 -21.40 -21.44 3.26
C ILE A 390 -20.68 -21.42 4.61
N MET A 391 -20.61 -22.57 5.29
CA MET A 391 -19.92 -22.67 6.58
C MET A 391 -18.44 -22.29 6.47
N THR A 392 -17.76 -22.72 5.41
CA THR A 392 -16.35 -22.40 5.15
C THR A 392 -16.16 -20.89 4.98
N ILE A 393 -17.03 -20.24 4.21
CA ILE A 393 -17.00 -18.79 4.03
C ILE A 393 -17.20 -18.08 5.38
N LEU A 394 -18.23 -18.43 6.15
CA LEU A 394 -18.50 -17.79 7.44
C LEU A 394 -17.33 -17.97 8.43
N LYS A 395 -16.72 -19.17 8.48
CA LYS A 395 -15.55 -19.44 9.32
C LYS A 395 -14.34 -18.61 8.89
N GLU A 396 -14.11 -18.46 7.59
CA GLU A 396 -13.01 -17.63 7.06
C GLU A 396 -13.19 -16.16 7.41
N PHE A 397 -14.40 -15.61 7.25
CA PHE A 397 -14.71 -14.25 7.70
C PHE A 397 -14.46 -14.09 9.21
N HIS A 398 -14.88 -15.08 10.01
CA HIS A 398 -14.69 -15.05 11.45
C HIS A 398 -13.21 -15.12 11.84
N GLN A 399 -12.44 -16.03 11.23
CA GLN A 399 -11.00 -16.22 11.45
C GLN A 399 -10.20 -14.96 11.10
N HIS A 400 -10.58 -14.29 10.00
CA HIS A 400 -9.97 -13.03 9.59
C HIS A 400 -10.51 -11.80 10.32
N LYS A 401 -11.44 -11.98 11.28
CA LYS A 401 -12.09 -10.91 12.07
C LYS A 401 -12.81 -9.88 11.21
N CYS A 402 -13.33 -10.30 10.07
CA CYS A 402 -14.06 -9.43 9.16
C CYS A 402 -15.50 -9.19 9.63
N ARG A 403 -16.10 -8.11 9.14
CA ARG A 403 -17.53 -7.78 9.34
C ARG A 403 -18.25 -7.60 8.01
N LEU A 404 -19.56 -7.78 8.02
CA LEU A 404 -20.45 -7.57 6.89
C LEU A 404 -21.48 -6.50 7.27
N ILE A 405 -21.39 -5.31 6.69
CA ILE A 405 -22.35 -4.24 6.92
C ILE A 405 -23.36 -4.27 5.78
N VAL A 406 -24.63 -4.54 6.11
CA VAL A 406 -25.62 -4.92 5.10
C VAL A 406 -26.76 -3.91 5.04
N GLY A 407 -26.89 -3.26 3.87
CA GLY A 407 -28.01 -2.38 3.55
C GLY A 407 -29.21 -3.16 3.00
N GLY A 408 -30.40 -2.90 3.54
CA GLY A 408 -31.65 -3.43 3.03
C GLY A 408 -32.09 -2.80 1.70
N ARG A 409 -33.07 -3.43 1.04
CA ARG A 409 -33.66 -2.93 -0.21
C ARG A 409 -35.12 -3.37 -0.33
N VAL A 410 -35.96 -2.57 -0.98
CA VAL A 410 -37.30 -3.00 -1.40
C VAL A 410 -37.18 -4.04 -2.51
N ASP A 411 -37.80 -5.20 -2.28
CA ASP A 411 -37.89 -6.25 -3.27
C ASP A 411 -38.88 -5.84 -4.39
N ASN A 412 -38.45 -5.99 -5.64
CA ASN A 412 -39.19 -5.46 -6.78
C ASN A 412 -40.53 -6.18 -7.00
N GLU A 413 -40.61 -7.46 -6.63
CA GLU A 413 -41.78 -8.31 -6.81
C GLU A 413 -42.76 -8.16 -5.64
N SER A 414 -42.29 -8.37 -4.41
CA SER A 414 -43.13 -8.34 -3.21
C SER A 414 -43.44 -6.93 -2.71
N LYS A 415 -42.69 -5.89 -3.14
CA LYS A 415 -42.75 -4.51 -2.62
C LYS A 415 -42.48 -4.38 -1.12
N ILE A 416 -41.97 -5.44 -0.48
CA ILE A 416 -41.61 -5.46 0.94
C ILE A 416 -40.13 -5.08 1.08
N PHE A 417 -39.80 -4.27 2.08
CA PHE A 417 -38.41 -3.97 2.43
C PHE A 417 -37.76 -5.21 3.04
N GLN A 418 -36.67 -5.67 2.44
CA GLN A 418 -35.90 -6.80 2.93
C GLN A 418 -34.63 -6.30 3.59
N GLN A 419 -34.43 -6.70 4.84
CA GLN A 419 -33.26 -6.39 5.64
C GLN A 419 -32.48 -7.67 5.99
N ALA A 420 -31.25 -7.50 6.47
CA ALA A 420 -30.37 -8.63 6.73
C ALA A 420 -30.91 -9.58 7.82
N SER A 421 -31.64 -9.05 8.81
CA SER A 421 -32.25 -9.86 9.88
C SER A 421 -33.24 -10.88 9.34
N ASP A 422 -34.11 -10.47 8.41
CA ASP A 422 -35.14 -11.35 7.83
C ASP A 422 -34.49 -12.51 7.06
N LEU A 423 -33.33 -12.24 6.46
CA LEU A 423 -32.53 -13.25 5.75
C LEU A 423 -31.85 -14.22 6.70
N VAL A 424 -31.21 -13.72 7.75
CA VAL A 424 -30.56 -14.58 8.74
C VAL A 424 -31.58 -15.53 9.36
N GLU A 425 -32.78 -15.05 9.68
CA GLU A 425 -33.86 -15.88 10.22
C GLU A 425 -34.31 -16.95 9.21
N LYS A 426 -34.63 -16.57 7.97
CA LYS A 426 -35.03 -17.52 6.92
C LYS A 426 -33.96 -18.55 6.62
N THR A 427 -32.72 -18.10 6.41
CA THR A 427 -31.58 -18.96 6.13
C THR A 427 -31.39 -19.96 7.26
N THR A 428 -31.29 -19.53 8.52
CA THR A 428 -31.01 -20.44 9.65
C THR A 428 -32.07 -21.52 9.85
N THR A 429 -33.34 -21.27 9.52
CA THR A 429 -34.40 -22.30 9.64
C THR A 429 -34.25 -23.49 8.68
N SER A 430 -33.48 -23.35 7.60
CA SER A 430 -33.27 -24.40 6.59
C SER A 430 -32.03 -25.28 6.85
N PHE A 431 -31.31 -25.07 7.97
CA PHE A 431 -29.97 -25.64 8.19
C PHE A 431 -30.01 -26.71 9.29
N SER A 432 -29.35 -27.85 9.06
CA SER A 432 -29.14 -28.87 10.11
C SER A 432 -28.28 -28.36 11.26
N GLU A 433 -27.32 -27.48 10.98
CA GLU A 433 -26.46 -26.79 11.96
C GLU A 433 -26.93 -25.35 12.24
N LYS A 434 -28.25 -25.14 12.40
CA LYS A 434 -28.85 -23.79 12.51
C LYS A 434 -28.20 -22.90 13.57
N GLU A 435 -27.84 -23.46 14.72
CA GLU A 435 -27.31 -22.70 15.85
C GLU A 435 -25.92 -22.15 15.55
N THR A 436 -25.06 -22.97 14.95
CA THR A 436 -23.70 -22.58 14.57
C THR A 436 -23.73 -21.48 13.51
N VAL A 437 -24.55 -21.64 12.46
CA VAL A 437 -24.68 -20.65 11.39
C VAL A 437 -25.29 -19.36 11.92
N SER A 438 -26.36 -19.44 12.72
CA SER A 438 -26.98 -18.28 13.36
C SER A 438 -25.98 -17.52 14.25
N SER A 439 -25.21 -18.23 15.07
CA SER A 439 -24.19 -17.64 15.94
C SER A 439 -23.08 -16.94 15.14
N LEU A 440 -22.61 -17.53 14.03
CA LEU A 440 -21.61 -16.92 13.16
C LEU A 440 -22.16 -15.67 12.46
N LEU A 441 -23.35 -15.77 11.86
CA LEU A 441 -23.98 -14.65 11.17
C LEU A 441 -24.24 -13.47 12.12
N ALA A 442 -24.72 -13.74 13.34
CA ALA A 442 -24.95 -12.71 14.35
C ALA A 442 -23.65 -11.99 14.78
N LYS A 443 -22.50 -12.68 14.76
CA LYS A 443 -21.18 -12.09 15.05
C LYS A 443 -20.58 -11.34 13.87
N LEU A 444 -20.98 -11.67 12.64
CA LEU A 444 -20.40 -11.14 11.41
C LEU A 444 -21.19 -9.94 10.88
N ILE A 445 -22.52 -9.98 10.97
CA ILE A 445 -23.41 -9.03 10.30
C ILE A 445 -23.69 -7.83 11.21
N ILE A 446 -23.54 -6.65 10.62
CA ILE A 446 -23.99 -5.37 11.15
C ILE A 446 -25.11 -4.89 10.22
N PRO A 447 -26.40 -5.08 10.59
CA PRO A 447 -27.50 -4.68 9.74
C PRO A 447 -27.66 -3.15 9.77
N LEU A 448 -27.94 -2.55 8.61
CA LEU A 448 -28.48 -1.19 8.54
C LEU A 448 -30.00 -1.27 8.60
N SER A 449 -30.60 -0.69 9.64
CA SER A 449 -32.06 -0.65 9.80
C SER A 449 -32.70 0.18 8.67
N GLU A 450 -33.99 -0.07 8.40
CA GLU A 450 -34.76 0.73 7.44
C GLU A 450 -34.73 2.23 7.77
N SER A 451 -34.79 2.58 9.06
CA SER A 451 -34.69 3.96 9.54
C SER A 451 -33.34 4.60 9.24
N ASN A 452 -32.25 3.81 9.16
CA ASN A 452 -30.90 4.29 8.88
C ASN A 452 -30.60 4.33 7.39
N PHE A 453 -31.15 3.39 6.61
CA PHE A 453 -30.96 3.32 5.17
C PHE A 453 -32.17 2.72 4.43
N ARG A 454 -32.81 3.54 3.60
CA ARG A 454 -33.82 3.13 2.62
C ARG A 454 -33.53 3.81 1.29
N MET A 455 -33.14 3.05 0.27
CA MET A 455 -32.80 3.66 -1.01
C MET A 455 -33.02 2.72 -2.22
N ASP A 456 -33.95 3.12 -3.08
CA ASP A 456 -34.50 2.31 -4.18
C ASP A 456 -33.89 2.66 -5.55
N ILE A 457 -32.56 2.80 -5.64
CA ILE A 457 -31.86 3.12 -6.89
C ILE A 457 -30.89 2.00 -7.25
N SER A 458 -31.02 1.42 -8.45
CA SER A 458 -30.06 0.44 -8.99
C SER A 458 -29.35 0.91 -10.26
N SER A 459 -28.04 0.61 -10.37
CA SER A 459 -27.27 0.86 -11.60
C SER A 459 -27.86 0.17 -12.84
N THR A 460 -28.55 -0.96 -12.67
CA THR A 460 -29.22 -1.68 -13.77
C THR A 460 -30.40 -0.90 -14.33
N GLU A 461 -31.23 -0.30 -13.47
CA GLU A 461 -32.35 0.55 -13.91
C GLU A 461 -31.85 1.83 -14.58
N ILE A 462 -30.79 2.44 -14.07
CA ILE A 462 -30.15 3.62 -14.69
C ILE A 462 -29.69 3.28 -16.10
N ARG A 463 -28.99 2.14 -16.29
CA ARG A 463 -28.56 1.67 -17.61
C ARG A 463 -29.74 1.45 -18.56
N LYS A 464 -30.83 0.82 -18.08
CA LYS A 464 -32.05 0.62 -18.89
C LYS A 464 -32.66 1.95 -19.33
N LYS A 465 -32.76 2.95 -18.43
CA LYS A 465 -33.27 4.29 -18.76
C LYS A 465 -32.40 5.01 -19.79
N PHE A 466 -31.06 4.97 -19.63
CA PHE A 466 -30.14 5.56 -20.60
C PHE A 466 -30.22 4.89 -21.99
N LEU A 467 -30.32 3.56 -22.05
CA LEU A 467 -30.47 2.82 -23.30
C LEU A 467 -31.81 3.11 -23.99
N GLN A 468 -32.89 3.31 -23.22
CA GLN A 468 -34.20 3.69 -23.75
C GLN A 468 -34.22 5.12 -24.29
N GLN A 469 -33.51 6.06 -23.65
CA GLN A 469 -33.36 7.43 -24.14
C GLN A 469 -32.54 7.50 -25.44
N LYS A 470 -31.45 6.71 -25.54
CA LYS A 470 -30.65 6.61 -26.77
C LYS A 470 -31.35 5.95 -27.95
N LYS A 471 -32.43 5.18 -27.73
CA LYS A 471 -33.26 4.60 -28.80
C LYS A 471 -34.38 5.53 -29.26
N LYS A 472 -34.61 6.64 -28.56
CA LYS A 472 -35.63 7.66 -28.87
C LYS A 472 -35.05 8.90 -29.57
N ILE A 473 -33.73 8.95 -29.70
CA ILE A 473 -32.97 9.91 -30.52
C ILE A 473 -32.50 9.10 -31.74
#